data_AF-A0A511X510-F1
#
_entry.id   AF-A0A511X510-F1
#
_cell.length_a   1.000
_cell.length_b   1.000
_cell.length_c   1.000
_cell.angle_alpha   90.00
_cell.angle_beta   90.00
_cell.angle_gamma   90.00
#
_symmetry.space_group_name_H-M   'P 1'
#
loop_
_entity.id
_entity.type
_entity.pdbx_description
1 polymer ?
#
loop_
_entity_poly.entity_id
_entity_poly.type
_entity_poly.pdbx_seq_one_letter_code
_entity_poly.pdbx_strand_id
1 'polypeptide(L)'
;MDKSTFTGTIISIQPRIRLTRSFDEASHTYLGYAITLEGELDNTNATFSIGIGKAAHAKHEFKVNDVISGECVSVPDPDMEPVEYYKVSKLKLISPGTTGSTSSPWELVPPELEVYRERGHRRLAARTYDSKCSSCMWGARMPVEIIVDNWKPRGRRKYRFETFCYGPLNCKLYKAGPNRKVEGRNGMVYVEEDLVCQHKTVQLFKERYSD
;
A
#
# COMPACT_ATOMS: atom_id res chain seq x y z
N MET A 1 14.19 -21.89 4.36
CA MET A 1 14.05 -20.50 3.88
C MET A 1 15.00 -19.69 4.71
N ASP A 2 16.06 -19.23 4.09
CA ASP A 2 17.08 -18.44 4.76
C ASP A 2 16.49 -17.07 5.07
N LYS A 3 16.74 -16.61 6.29
CA LYS A 3 16.30 -15.30 6.74
C LYS A 3 17.44 -14.33 6.55
N SER A 4 17.13 -13.19 5.97
CA SER A 4 18.03 -12.04 5.90
C SER A 4 17.85 -11.18 7.14
N THR A 5 18.95 -10.65 7.65
CA THR A 5 18.96 -9.68 8.75
C THR A 5 19.03 -8.27 8.17
N PHE A 6 18.30 -7.34 8.77
CA PHE A 6 18.30 -5.97 8.31
C PHE A 6 18.33 -4.97 9.46
N THR A 7 18.92 -3.81 9.18
CA THR A 7 18.82 -2.60 9.99
C THR A 7 18.72 -1.40 9.05
N GLY A 8 17.77 -0.50 9.27
CA GLY A 8 17.63 0.65 8.38
C GLY A 8 16.68 1.72 8.89
N THR A 9 16.74 2.87 8.24
CA THR A 9 15.89 4.03 8.49
C THR A 9 14.67 3.95 7.58
N ILE A 10 13.48 4.15 8.17
CA ILE A 10 12.22 4.18 7.41
C ILE A 10 12.17 5.43 6.55
N ILE A 11 12.06 5.25 5.24
CA ILE A 11 11.89 6.36 4.28
C ILE A 11 10.43 6.54 3.84
N SER A 12 9.63 5.47 3.88
CA SER A 12 8.18 5.54 3.61
C SER A 12 7.43 4.38 4.24
N ILE A 13 6.16 4.62 4.56
CA ILE A 13 5.23 3.58 5.01
C ILE A 13 3.91 3.75 4.26
N GLN A 14 3.45 2.69 3.61
CA GLN A 14 2.22 2.66 2.81
C GLN A 14 1.34 1.48 3.22
N PRO A 15 0.02 1.52 3.00
CA PRO A 15 -0.83 0.37 3.26
C PRO A 15 -0.49 -0.77 2.28
N ARG A 16 -0.30 -1.97 2.82
CA ARG A 16 -0.11 -3.20 2.04
C ARG A 16 -1.46 -3.89 1.86
N ILE A 17 -2.03 -3.68 0.69
CA ILE A 17 -3.37 -4.16 0.32
C ILE A 17 -3.25 -4.97 -0.96
N ARG A 18 -3.88 -6.15 -0.99
CA ARG A 18 -4.05 -6.95 -2.21
C ARG A 18 -5.45 -6.73 -2.76
N LEU A 19 -5.54 -6.57 -4.07
CA LEU A 19 -6.81 -6.43 -4.79
C LEU A 19 -7.04 -7.69 -5.62
N THR A 20 -8.17 -8.35 -5.43
CA THR A 20 -8.60 -9.45 -6.28
C THR A 20 -9.77 -8.98 -7.12
N ARG A 21 -9.70 -9.20 -8.43
CA ARG A 21 -10.73 -8.83 -9.39
C ARG A 21 -11.20 -10.04 -10.18
N SER A 22 -12.49 -10.10 -10.43
CA SER A 22 -13.13 -11.10 -11.29
C SER A 22 -14.23 -10.39 -12.07
N PHE A 23 -13.95 -10.06 -13.33
CA PHE A 23 -14.88 -9.30 -14.17
C PHE A 23 -15.33 -7.98 -13.51
N ASP A 24 -16.58 -7.86 -13.07
CA ASP A 24 -17.16 -6.71 -12.37
C ASP A 24 -17.01 -6.77 -10.84
N GLU A 25 -16.59 -7.91 -10.29
CA GLU A 25 -16.36 -8.08 -8.86
C GLU A 25 -14.94 -7.65 -8.45
N ALA A 26 -14.84 -6.98 -7.30
CA ALA A 26 -13.57 -6.60 -6.69
C ALA A 26 -13.59 -6.79 -5.17
N SER A 27 -12.51 -7.35 -4.62
CA SER A 27 -12.33 -7.53 -3.17
C SER A 27 -10.95 -7.09 -2.72
N HIS A 28 -10.88 -6.45 -1.54
CA HIS A 28 -9.65 -5.93 -0.96
C HIS A 28 -9.25 -6.76 0.26
N THR A 29 -8.00 -7.21 0.28
CA THR A 29 -7.40 -7.87 1.44
C THR A 29 -6.35 -6.96 2.06
N TYR A 30 -6.63 -6.49 3.27
CA TYR A 30 -5.77 -5.59 4.04
C TYR A 30 -4.75 -6.41 4.84
N LEU A 31 -3.53 -6.55 4.31
CA LEU A 31 -2.49 -7.43 4.87
C LEU A 31 -1.69 -6.76 5.99
N GLY A 32 -1.47 -5.44 5.90
CA GLY A 32 -0.60 -4.72 6.82
C GLY A 32 -0.04 -3.46 6.18
N TYR A 33 1.26 -3.23 6.35
CA TYR A 33 1.97 -2.06 5.82
C TYR A 33 3.20 -2.49 5.03
N ALA A 34 3.48 -1.75 3.96
CA ALA A 34 4.70 -1.83 3.17
C ALA A 34 5.61 -0.69 3.64
N ILE A 35 6.78 -1.05 4.17
CA ILE A 35 7.77 -0.10 4.67
C ILE A 35 8.94 -0.13 3.70
N THR A 36 9.35 1.03 3.21
CA THR A 36 10.60 1.16 2.46
C THR A 36 11.68 1.66 3.41
N LEU A 37 12.84 1.03 3.34
CA LEU A 37 13.99 1.26 4.21
C LEU A 37 15.20 1.64 3.39
N GLU A 38 16.03 2.51 3.96
CA GLU A 38 17.40 2.73 3.52
C GLU A 38 18.33 2.28 4.66
N GLY A 39 19.23 1.36 4.37
CA GLY A 39 20.13 0.80 5.38
C GLY A 39 20.83 -0.45 4.91
N GLU A 40 21.08 -1.37 5.82
CA GLU A 40 21.89 -2.55 5.64
C GLU A 40 21.01 -3.81 5.64
N LEU A 41 21.21 -4.65 4.61
CA LEU A 41 20.63 -5.99 4.48
C LEU A 41 21.77 -6.99 4.31
N ASP A 42 21.91 -7.95 5.23
CA ASP A 42 22.99 -8.96 5.24
C ASP A 42 24.40 -8.35 4.99
N ASN A 43 24.68 -7.25 5.68
CA ASN A 43 25.91 -6.46 5.58
C ASN A 43 26.12 -5.68 4.26
N THR A 44 25.05 -5.50 3.47
CA THR A 44 25.08 -4.74 2.22
C THR A 44 24.16 -3.54 2.32
N ASN A 45 24.68 -2.34 2.05
CA ASN A 45 23.85 -1.13 1.99
C ASN A 45 22.94 -1.17 0.77
N ALA A 46 21.64 -1.05 1.00
CA ALA A 46 20.62 -1.07 -0.03
C ALA A 46 19.37 -0.27 0.40
N THR A 47 18.61 0.15 -0.60
CA THR A 47 17.21 0.55 -0.41
C THR A 47 16.34 -0.65 -0.73
N PHE A 48 15.50 -1.07 0.22
CA PHE A 48 14.66 -2.26 0.07
C PHE A 48 13.32 -2.08 0.78
N SER A 49 12.36 -2.93 0.45
CA SER A 49 11.00 -2.87 0.99
C SER A 49 10.61 -4.12 1.79
N ILE A 50 9.99 -3.91 2.96
CA ILE A 50 9.52 -4.97 3.85
C ILE A 50 8.01 -4.89 4.09
N GLY A 51 7.35 -6.04 4.14
CA GLY A 51 5.95 -6.17 4.50
C GLY A 51 5.77 -6.54 5.97
N ILE A 52 5.13 -5.66 6.75
CA ILE A 52 4.76 -5.93 8.14
C ILE A 52 3.25 -6.14 8.28
N GLY A 53 2.84 -6.87 9.31
CA GLY A 53 1.43 -7.12 9.62
C GLY A 53 0.79 -6.00 10.46
N LYS A 54 -0.55 -6.00 10.54
CA LYS A 54 -1.32 -5.01 11.31
C LYS A 54 -0.88 -4.89 12.78
N ALA A 55 -0.68 -6.04 13.44
CA ALA A 55 -0.31 -6.10 14.86
C ALA A 55 1.09 -5.54 15.14
N ALA A 56 2.03 -5.67 14.19
CA ALA A 56 3.37 -5.12 14.35
C ALA A 56 3.34 -3.59 14.34
N HIS A 57 2.56 -3.00 13.43
CA HIS A 57 2.37 -1.55 13.38
C HIS A 57 1.63 -1.03 14.60
N ALA A 58 0.55 -1.69 15.03
CA ALA A 58 -0.20 -1.28 16.22
C ALA A 58 0.64 -1.31 17.51
N LYS A 59 1.64 -2.19 17.58
CA LYS A 59 2.52 -2.30 18.75
C LYS A 59 3.61 -1.22 18.80
N HIS A 60 4.14 -0.83 17.65
CA HIS A 60 5.35 0.00 17.56
C HIS A 60 5.09 1.39 17.00
N GLU A 61 3.94 1.62 16.36
CA GLU A 61 3.52 2.88 15.74
C GLU A 61 4.63 3.50 14.88
N PHE A 62 5.19 2.68 13.98
CA PHE A 62 6.32 3.09 13.15
C PHE A 62 6.02 4.37 12.36
N LYS A 63 7.04 5.21 12.26
CA LYS A 63 7.00 6.44 11.47
C LYS A 63 8.24 6.59 10.61
N VAL A 64 8.14 7.47 9.62
CA VAL A 64 9.30 7.85 8.80
C VAL A 64 10.38 8.44 9.70
N ASN A 65 11.64 8.14 9.36
CA ASN A 65 12.85 8.40 10.13
C ASN A 65 13.09 7.52 11.36
N ASP A 66 12.19 6.59 11.71
CA ASP A 66 12.53 5.57 12.71
C ASP A 66 13.64 4.67 12.18
N VAL A 67 14.56 4.27 13.07
CA VAL A 67 15.56 3.23 12.79
C VAL A 67 15.07 1.92 13.36
N ILE A 68 14.90 0.92 12.50
CA ILE A 68 14.39 -0.40 12.87
C ILE A 68 15.36 -1.51 12.47
N SER A 69 15.27 -2.64 13.17
CA SER A 69 15.98 -3.87 12.81
C SER A 69 15.09 -5.09 12.92
N GLY A 70 15.46 -6.15 12.20
CA GLY A 70 14.76 -7.43 12.28
C GLY A 70 15.32 -8.48 11.32
N GLU A 71 14.55 -9.54 11.17
CA GLU A 71 14.78 -10.61 10.20
C GLU A 71 13.64 -10.63 9.20
N CYS A 72 13.93 -10.85 7.92
CA CYS A 72 12.94 -10.96 6.86
C CYS A 72 13.25 -12.14 5.93
N VAL A 73 12.30 -12.49 5.07
CA VAL A 73 12.45 -13.52 4.04
C VAL A 73 12.12 -12.90 2.70
N SER A 74 12.84 -13.26 1.63
CA SER A 74 12.49 -12.77 0.29
C SER A 74 11.10 -13.26 -0.13
N VAL A 75 10.38 -12.40 -0.84
CA VAL A 75 9.12 -12.80 -1.46
C VAL A 75 9.41 -13.82 -2.57
N PRO A 76 8.75 -15.00 -2.58
CA PRO A 76 8.99 -16.01 -3.61
C PRO A 76 8.55 -15.60 -5.02
N ASP A 77 7.44 -14.85 -5.12
CA ASP A 77 6.88 -14.35 -6.37
C ASP A 77 6.67 -12.83 -6.29
N PRO A 78 7.55 -12.04 -6.95
CA PRO A 78 7.47 -10.58 -6.94
C PRO A 78 6.16 -10.01 -7.48
N ASP A 79 5.40 -10.74 -8.29
CA ASP A 79 4.14 -10.24 -8.85
C ASP A 79 2.98 -10.29 -7.84
N MET A 80 3.15 -11.01 -6.73
CA MET A 80 2.11 -11.23 -5.71
C MET A 80 2.18 -10.27 -4.52
N GLU A 81 3.26 -9.52 -4.38
CA GLU A 81 3.51 -8.64 -3.23
C GLU A 81 4.12 -7.31 -3.69
N PRO A 82 3.75 -6.18 -3.05
CA PRO A 82 4.33 -4.88 -3.39
C PRO A 82 5.69 -4.63 -2.71
N VAL A 83 6.23 -5.63 -2.02
CA VAL A 83 7.45 -5.55 -1.22
C VAL A 83 8.42 -6.65 -1.63
N GLU A 84 9.71 -6.42 -1.46
CA GLU A 84 10.76 -7.40 -1.77
C GLU A 84 10.89 -8.47 -0.69
N TYR A 85 10.63 -8.11 0.56
CA TYR A 85 10.75 -9.01 1.71
C TYR A 85 9.47 -9.04 2.54
N TYR A 86 9.15 -10.22 3.08
CA TYR A 86 7.98 -10.46 3.91
C TYR A 86 8.33 -11.31 5.15
N LYS A 87 7.29 -11.70 5.91
CA LYS A 87 7.42 -12.55 7.11
C LYS A 87 8.46 -12.00 8.10
N VAL A 88 8.37 -10.68 8.33
CA VAL A 88 9.28 -9.98 9.22
C VAL A 88 9.13 -10.51 10.66
N SER A 89 10.24 -10.81 11.30
CA SER A 89 10.32 -11.33 12.67
C SER A 89 11.43 -10.63 13.45
N LYS A 90 11.42 -10.75 14.79
CA LYS A 90 12.35 -10.06 15.70
C LYS A 90 12.44 -8.53 15.46
N LEU A 91 11.34 -7.95 15.01
CA LEU A 91 11.25 -6.53 14.70
C LEU A 91 11.45 -5.70 15.97
N LYS A 92 12.38 -4.74 15.91
CA LYS A 92 12.72 -3.84 17.02
C LYS A 92 12.88 -2.42 16.51
N LEU A 93 12.37 -1.47 17.29
CA LEU A 93 12.69 -0.05 17.16
C LEU A 93 14.02 0.21 17.88
N ILE A 94 15.03 0.68 17.15
CA ILE A 94 16.36 1.02 17.68
C ILE A 94 16.36 2.46 18.16
N SER A 95 15.90 3.38 17.30
CA SER A 95 15.89 4.82 17.59
C SER A 95 14.63 5.44 16.99
N PRO A 96 13.85 6.21 17.77
CA PRO A 96 12.71 6.92 17.25
C PRO A 96 13.15 8.09 16.37
N GLY A 97 12.52 8.24 15.20
CA GLY A 97 12.65 9.41 14.36
C GLY A 97 11.93 10.62 14.94
N THR A 98 12.20 11.80 14.40
CA THR A 98 11.41 13.00 14.73
C THR A 98 10.09 12.96 13.97
N THR A 99 8.97 13.11 14.68
CA THR A 99 7.65 13.22 14.05
C THR A 99 7.58 14.50 13.24
N GLY A 100 7.17 14.40 11.98
CA GLY A 100 7.15 15.57 11.09
C GLY A 100 5.86 16.37 11.11
N SER A 101 5.73 17.23 10.10
CA SER A 101 4.66 18.22 10.02
C SER A 101 3.38 17.66 9.40
N THR A 102 2.22 18.20 9.79
CA THR A 102 0.93 17.93 9.10
C THR A 102 0.91 18.39 7.64
N SER A 103 1.83 19.30 7.26
CA SER A 103 2.00 19.75 5.88
C SER A 103 2.66 18.70 4.97
N SER A 104 3.34 17.72 5.56
CA SER A 104 4.06 16.64 4.88
C SER A 104 3.47 15.29 5.29
N PRO A 105 2.40 14.81 4.63
CA PRO A 105 1.70 13.59 5.06
C PRO A 105 2.57 12.34 5.15
N TRP A 106 3.71 12.29 4.44
CA TRP A 106 4.65 11.18 4.55
C TRP A 106 5.41 11.14 5.88
N GLU A 107 5.47 12.23 6.65
CA GLU A 107 6.20 12.28 7.93
C GLU A 107 5.33 11.93 9.14
N LEU A 108 4.04 11.65 8.90
CA LEU A 108 3.08 11.27 9.93
C LEU A 108 3.05 9.75 10.12
N VAL A 109 2.61 9.32 11.30
CA VAL A 109 2.30 7.91 11.55
C VAL A 109 1.12 7.51 10.65
N PRO A 110 1.26 6.46 9.83
CA PRO A 110 0.15 5.94 9.04
C PRO A 110 -1.01 5.51 9.95
N PRO A 111 -2.26 5.87 9.61
CA PRO A 111 -3.43 5.45 10.39
C PRO A 111 -3.67 3.96 10.28
N GLU A 112 -4.63 3.46 11.06
CA GLU A 112 -5.09 2.07 10.95
C GLU A 112 -5.69 1.75 9.58
N LEU A 113 -5.61 0.48 9.18
CA LEU A 113 -6.10 -0.01 7.89
C LEU A 113 -7.61 0.18 7.68
N GLU A 114 -8.39 0.23 8.75
CA GLU A 114 -9.84 0.50 8.65
C GLU A 114 -10.12 1.93 8.19
N VAL A 115 -9.26 2.90 8.54
CA VAL A 115 -9.37 4.29 8.01
C VAL A 115 -9.17 4.33 6.50
N TYR A 116 -8.26 3.50 5.96
CA TYR A 116 -8.10 3.38 4.51
C TYR A 116 -9.34 2.76 3.87
N ARG A 117 -9.93 1.74 4.51
CA ARG A 117 -11.16 1.09 4.02
C ARG A 117 -12.33 2.06 3.97
N GLU A 118 -12.55 2.82 5.05
CA GLU A 118 -13.65 3.79 5.18
C GLU A 118 -13.55 4.94 4.18
N ARG A 119 -12.34 5.44 3.94
CA ARG A 119 -12.11 6.51 2.95
C ARG A 119 -12.35 6.04 1.52
N GLY A 120 -12.07 4.78 1.24
CA GLY A 120 -12.03 4.25 -0.10
C GLY A 120 -10.82 4.73 -0.90
N HIS A 121 -10.55 4.04 -2.01
CA HIS A 121 -9.42 4.32 -2.88
C HIS A 121 -9.86 5.10 -4.12
N ARG A 122 -8.95 5.91 -4.65
CA ARG A 122 -9.08 6.56 -5.97
C ARG A 122 -7.97 6.09 -6.87
N ARG A 123 -8.26 5.91 -8.16
CA ARG A 123 -7.24 5.50 -9.16
C ARG A 123 -6.16 6.58 -9.27
N LEU A 124 -4.90 6.20 -9.05
CA LEU A 124 -3.77 7.10 -9.16
C LEU A 124 -2.99 6.78 -10.45
N ALA A 125 -2.52 7.81 -11.16
CA ALA A 125 -1.63 7.62 -12.28
C ALA A 125 -0.26 7.08 -11.81
N ALA A 126 0.24 6.01 -12.45
CA ALA A 126 1.49 5.36 -12.06
C ALA A 126 2.68 6.33 -12.02
N ARG A 127 2.82 7.17 -13.06
CA ARG A 127 3.85 8.23 -13.11
C ARG A 127 3.79 9.20 -11.92
N THR A 128 2.60 9.56 -11.47
CA THR A 128 2.41 10.44 -10.31
C THR A 128 2.77 9.70 -9.03
N TYR A 129 2.43 8.42 -8.92
CA TYR A 129 2.84 7.58 -7.80
C TYR A 129 4.37 7.53 -7.70
N ASP A 130 5.06 7.11 -8.76
CA ASP A 130 6.51 6.92 -8.75
C ASP A 130 7.27 8.22 -8.43
N SER A 131 6.79 9.36 -8.94
CA SER A 131 7.48 10.64 -8.80
C SER A 131 7.13 11.45 -7.55
N LYS A 132 5.95 11.24 -6.94
CA LYS A 132 5.42 12.10 -5.87
C LYS A 132 4.73 11.38 -4.73
N CYS A 133 4.13 10.21 -4.95
CA CYS A 133 3.33 9.53 -3.93
C CYS A 133 3.95 8.25 -3.38
N SER A 134 5.13 7.83 -3.85
CA SER A 134 5.89 6.68 -3.34
C SER A 134 6.30 6.85 -1.87
N SER A 135 6.55 8.08 -1.41
CA SER A 135 6.80 8.40 -0.01
C SER A 135 5.53 8.66 0.81
N CYS A 136 4.41 8.99 0.16
CA CYS A 136 3.18 9.40 0.82
C CYS A 136 2.49 8.23 1.53
N MET A 137 2.08 8.41 2.79
CA MET A 137 1.33 7.38 3.55
C MET A 137 0.00 6.98 2.90
N TRP A 138 -0.60 7.89 2.12
CA TRP A 138 -1.86 7.65 1.42
C TRP A 138 -1.69 7.00 0.05
N GLY A 139 -0.47 6.95 -0.47
CA GLY A 139 -0.16 6.27 -1.72
C GLY A 139 -0.16 4.76 -1.49
N ALA A 140 -0.68 3.99 -2.45
CA ALA A 140 -0.67 2.54 -2.38
C ALA A 140 -0.37 1.94 -3.75
N ARG A 141 0.66 1.11 -3.84
CA ARG A 141 0.89 0.21 -4.98
C ARG A 141 0.40 -1.17 -4.58
N MET A 142 -0.66 -1.64 -5.23
CA MET A 142 -1.32 -2.90 -4.91
C MET A 142 -1.01 -3.95 -5.97
N PRO A 143 -0.62 -5.18 -5.57
CA PRO A 143 -0.71 -6.32 -6.46
C PRO A 143 -2.18 -6.64 -6.72
N VAL A 144 -2.54 -6.70 -8.01
CA VAL A 144 -3.87 -7.03 -8.50
C VAL A 144 -3.86 -8.42 -9.09
N GLU A 145 -4.64 -9.31 -8.49
CA GLU A 145 -4.90 -10.65 -9.00
C GLU A 145 -6.20 -10.62 -9.80
N ILE A 146 -6.11 -10.90 -11.10
CA ILE A 146 -7.26 -10.98 -12.01
C ILE A 146 -7.58 -12.45 -12.24
N ILE A 147 -8.76 -12.86 -11.78
CA ILE A 147 -9.31 -14.19 -12.03
C ILE A 147 -10.13 -14.09 -13.32
N VAL A 148 -9.61 -14.68 -14.41
CA VAL A 148 -10.28 -14.63 -15.72
C VAL A 148 -11.47 -15.60 -15.79
N ASP A 149 -11.40 -16.70 -15.03
CA ASP A 149 -12.44 -17.74 -14.99
C ASP A 149 -12.65 -18.27 -13.56
N ASN A 150 -13.78 -17.90 -12.95
CA ASN A 150 -14.16 -18.36 -11.61
C ASN A 150 -14.41 -19.85 -11.50
N TRP A 151 -14.71 -20.55 -12.62
CA TRP A 151 -14.96 -22.00 -12.62
C TRP A 151 -13.66 -22.80 -12.71
N LYS A 152 -12.56 -22.18 -13.16
CA LYS A 152 -11.20 -22.74 -13.15
C LYS A 152 -10.19 -21.72 -12.59
N PRO A 153 -10.33 -21.32 -11.32
CA PRO A 153 -9.61 -20.17 -10.78
C PRO A 153 -8.11 -20.42 -10.66
N ARG A 154 -7.64 -21.68 -10.58
CA ARG A 154 -6.20 -22.01 -10.50
C ARG A 154 -5.48 -21.99 -11.85
N GLY A 155 -6.21 -22.04 -12.96
CA GLY A 155 -5.61 -22.20 -14.30
C GLY A 155 -5.51 -20.92 -15.12
N ARG A 156 -6.17 -19.83 -14.71
CA ARG A 156 -6.24 -18.58 -15.50
C ARG A 156 -6.23 -17.33 -14.61
N ARG A 157 -5.09 -17.07 -13.96
CA ARG A 157 -4.85 -15.85 -13.19
C ARG A 157 -3.87 -14.95 -13.94
N LYS A 158 -4.09 -13.65 -13.87
CA LYS A 158 -3.14 -12.63 -14.33
C LYS A 158 -2.79 -11.73 -13.16
N TYR A 159 -1.53 -11.34 -13.08
CA TYR A 159 -1.03 -10.43 -12.06
C TYR A 159 -0.60 -9.12 -12.70
N ARG A 160 -0.89 -8.00 -12.03
CA ARG A 160 -0.32 -6.69 -12.39
C ARG A 160 -0.32 -5.77 -11.19
N PHE A 161 0.48 -4.73 -11.25
CA PHE A 161 0.45 -3.67 -10.24
C PHE A 161 -0.47 -2.53 -10.66
N GLU A 162 -1.25 -2.05 -9.69
CA GLU A 162 -2.05 -0.84 -9.83
C GLU A 162 -1.80 0.12 -8.69
N THR A 163 -1.88 1.41 -8.99
CA THR A 163 -1.61 2.49 -8.05
C THR A 163 -2.89 3.20 -7.66
N PHE A 164 -3.03 3.45 -6.36
CA PHE A 164 -4.20 4.04 -5.75
C PHE A 164 -3.83 5.14 -4.75
N CYS A 165 -4.78 6.03 -4.49
CA CYS A 165 -4.66 7.12 -3.53
C CYS A 165 -5.82 7.08 -2.53
N TYR A 166 -5.49 7.07 -1.25
CA TYR A 166 -6.41 7.18 -0.10
C TYR A 166 -6.38 8.57 0.55
N GLY A 167 -5.68 9.51 -0.09
CA GLY A 167 -5.46 10.84 0.43
C GLY A 167 -6.69 11.72 0.27
N PRO A 168 -6.66 12.93 0.86
CA PRO A 168 -7.79 13.85 0.81
C PRO A 168 -8.13 14.28 -0.63
N LEU A 169 -9.40 14.62 -0.86
CA LEU A 169 -9.90 14.97 -2.19
C LEU A 169 -9.23 16.22 -2.78
N ASN A 170 -8.82 17.16 -1.92
CA ASN A 170 -8.18 18.42 -2.29
C ASN A 170 -6.66 18.32 -2.52
N CYS A 171 -6.08 17.12 -2.56
CA CYS A 171 -4.64 16.94 -2.77
C CYS A 171 -4.22 17.49 -4.15
N LYS A 172 -3.40 18.54 -4.17
CA LYS A 172 -2.91 19.19 -5.41
C LYS A 172 -2.01 18.29 -6.26
N LEU A 173 -1.38 17.29 -5.65
CA LEU A 173 -0.49 16.35 -6.33
C LEU A 173 -1.25 15.21 -7.03
N TYR A 174 -2.53 15.00 -6.69
CA TYR A 174 -3.31 13.91 -7.23
C TYR A 174 -3.57 14.08 -8.72
N LYS A 175 -3.33 13.01 -9.49
CA LYS A 175 -3.76 12.88 -10.88
C LYS A 175 -4.41 11.52 -11.07
N ALA A 176 -5.62 11.52 -11.61
CA ALA A 176 -6.36 10.29 -11.87
C ALA A 176 -5.60 9.39 -12.85
N GLY A 177 -5.55 8.09 -12.55
CA GLY A 177 -5.04 7.08 -13.47
C GLY A 177 -6.03 6.77 -14.59
N PRO A 178 -5.57 6.08 -15.67
CA PRO A 178 -6.45 5.64 -16.75
C PRO A 178 -7.44 4.59 -16.26
N ASN A 179 -8.55 4.44 -16.98
CA ASN A 179 -9.59 3.46 -16.68
C ASN A 179 -9.01 2.06 -16.80
N ARG A 180 -9.31 1.22 -15.80
CA ARG A 180 -8.75 -0.11 -15.69
C ARG A 180 -9.65 -1.09 -16.42
N LYS A 181 -9.03 -1.94 -17.22
CA LYS A 181 -9.69 -3.02 -17.95
C LYS A 181 -9.48 -4.33 -17.20
N VAL A 182 -10.54 -5.08 -16.98
CA VAL A 182 -10.53 -6.40 -16.36
C VAL A 182 -10.99 -7.39 -17.41
N GLU A 183 -10.11 -8.33 -17.74
CA GLU A 183 -10.44 -9.39 -18.69
C GLU A 183 -11.24 -10.48 -18.00
N GLY A 184 -12.33 -10.89 -18.64
CA GLY A 184 -13.16 -12.02 -18.27
C GLY A 184 -13.08 -13.15 -19.29
N ARG A 185 -13.93 -14.16 -19.10
CA ARG A 185 -13.99 -15.35 -19.95
C ARG A 185 -14.30 -14.99 -21.41
N ASN A 186 -13.74 -15.77 -22.34
CA ASN A 186 -13.98 -15.64 -23.80
C ASN A 186 -13.67 -14.25 -24.38
N GLY A 187 -12.74 -13.49 -23.78
CA GLY A 187 -12.35 -12.17 -24.26
C GLY A 187 -13.31 -11.04 -23.89
N MET A 188 -14.26 -11.29 -22.98
CA MET A 188 -15.05 -10.21 -22.37
C MET A 188 -14.12 -9.25 -21.63
N VAL A 189 -14.38 -7.95 -21.73
CA VAL A 189 -13.60 -6.93 -21.04
C VAL A 189 -14.56 -6.00 -20.31
N TYR A 190 -14.42 -5.96 -18.98
CA TYR A 190 -15.07 -4.97 -18.16
C TYR A 190 -14.16 -3.74 -18.03
N VAL A 191 -14.70 -2.56 -18.27
CA VAL A 191 -13.99 -1.29 -18.05
C VAL A 191 -14.54 -0.69 -16.77
N GLU A 192 -13.67 -0.52 -15.78
CA GLU A 192 -14.04 0.11 -14.52
C GLU A 192 -14.51 1.54 -14.80
N GLU A 193 -15.77 1.80 -14.48
CA GLU A 193 -16.38 3.11 -14.69
C GLU A 193 -15.69 4.18 -13.86
N ASP A 194 -15.72 5.41 -14.36
CA ASP A 194 -15.29 6.58 -13.62
C ASP A 194 -16.36 6.88 -12.56
N LEU A 195 -16.34 6.10 -11.49
CA LEU A 195 -16.96 6.53 -10.25
C LEU A 195 -16.10 7.72 -9.76
N VAL A 196 -16.38 8.91 -10.30
CA VAL A 196 -16.02 10.18 -9.70
C VAL A 196 -16.64 10.14 -8.32
N CYS A 197 -15.85 9.71 -7.33
CA CYS A 197 -16.14 9.58 -5.92
C CYS A 197 -17.52 10.15 -5.51
N GLN A 198 -18.59 9.43 -5.84
CA GLN A 198 -19.92 9.64 -5.28
C GLN A 198 -20.16 8.70 -4.10
N HIS A 199 -19.07 8.25 -3.44
CA HIS A 199 -19.19 8.01 -2.02
C HIS A 199 -19.38 9.36 -1.34
N LYS A 200 -20.64 9.78 -1.31
CA LYS A 200 -21.20 10.57 -0.22
C LYS A 200 -20.85 9.83 1.08
N THR A 201 -19.69 10.11 1.66
CA THR A 201 -19.59 10.10 3.11
C THR A 201 -20.28 11.37 3.57
N VAL A 202 -21.57 11.20 3.76
CA VAL A 202 -22.48 12.09 4.48
C VAL A 202 -21.77 12.63 5.72
N GLN A 203 -21.41 13.91 5.68
CA GLN A 203 -21.89 14.87 6.68
C GLN A 203 -21.60 14.56 8.16
N LEU A 204 -20.36 14.22 8.56
CA LEU A 204 -20.00 14.16 10.00
C LEU A 204 -18.66 14.82 10.41
N PHE A 205 -17.91 15.41 9.48
CA PHE A 205 -16.66 16.14 9.83
C PHE A 205 -16.79 17.67 9.84
N LYS A 206 -17.97 18.22 9.52
CA LYS A 206 -18.21 19.68 9.54
C LYS A 206 -18.70 20.24 10.89
N GLU A 207 -18.85 19.43 11.94
CA GLU A 207 -19.37 19.89 13.23
C GLU A 207 -18.37 19.80 14.41
N ARG A 208 -17.09 19.49 14.19
CA ARG A 208 -16.09 19.43 15.29
C ARG A 208 -14.99 20.49 15.29
N TYR A 209 -14.97 21.40 14.32
CA TYR A 209 -14.01 22.51 14.29
C TYR A 209 -14.64 23.77 13.66
N SER A 210 -15.78 24.17 14.20
CA SER A 210 -16.28 25.54 14.05
C SER A 210 -16.28 26.13 15.45
N ASP A 211 -15.25 26.93 15.75
CA ASP A 211 -15.35 27.97 16.76
C ASP A 211 -16.38 29.03 16.33
#